data_AF-A0A529X8D9-F1
#
_entry.id   AF-A0A529X8D9-F1
#
_cell.length_a   1.000
_cell.length_b   1.000
_cell.length_c   1.000
_cell.angle_alpha   90.00
_cell.angle_beta   90.00
_cell.angle_gamma   90.00
#
_symmetry.space_group_name_H-M   'P 1'
#
loop_
_entity.id
_entity.type
_entity.pdbx_description
1 polymer ?
#
loop_
_entity_poly.entity_id
_entity_poly.type
_entity_poly.pdbx_seq_one_letter_code
_entity_poly.pdbx_strand_id
1 'polypeptide(L)'
;LYGLPHEMAEQGIVSYGFHGLSYSHVASELNNRYGAAAGGRTIVAHLGSGASLCAMKAGVSHATTMGFSTLDGLVMSTRCGAIDPGILLHLLQDRKLSSDELAELLYQRSGLLGVSGISGNMQTLL
;
A
#
# COMPACT_ATOMS: atom_id res chain seq x y z
N LEU A 1 14.05 1.55 4.43
CA LEU A 1 14.50 0.32 5.12
C LEU A 1 13.55 0.04 6.26
N TYR A 2 13.33 -1.23 6.60
CA TYR A 2 12.55 -1.59 7.79
C TYR A 2 13.43 -1.59 9.04
N GLY A 3 12.82 -1.45 10.22
CA GLY A 3 13.49 -1.58 11.51
C GLY A 3 13.81 -3.04 11.87
N LEU A 4 14.39 -3.78 10.93
CA LEU A 4 14.81 -5.18 11.07
C LEU A 4 16.35 -5.26 11.08
N PRO A 5 16.94 -6.39 11.51
CA PRO A 5 18.38 -6.63 11.38
C PRO A 5 18.87 -6.33 9.95
N HIS A 6 20.07 -5.74 9.83
CA HIS A 6 20.58 -5.23 8.56
C HIS A 6 20.66 -6.31 7.46
N GLU A 7 21.01 -7.54 7.83
CA GLU A 7 21.05 -8.71 6.95
C GLU A 7 19.73 -8.95 6.19
N MET A 8 18.58 -8.60 6.77
CA MET A 8 17.28 -8.74 6.11
C MET A 8 17.19 -7.81 4.89
N ALA A 9 17.70 -6.58 5.01
CA ALA A 9 17.74 -5.64 3.89
C ALA A 9 18.71 -6.10 2.79
N GLU A 10 19.86 -6.69 3.17
CA GLU A 10 20.81 -7.28 2.22
C GLU A 10 20.20 -8.46 1.44
N GLN A 11 19.24 -9.17 2.05
CA GLN A 11 18.44 -10.22 1.41
C GLN A 11 17.25 -9.68 0.60
N GLY A 12 17.08 -8.36 0.48
CA GLY A 12 16.01 -7.73 -0.31
C GLY A 12 14.72 -7.45 0.47
N ILE A 13 14.70 -7.60 1.80
CA ILE A 13 13.54 -7.19 2.62
C ILE A 13 13.58 -5.67 2.81
N VAL A 14 13.13 -4.96 1.77
CA VAL A 14 13.07 -3.50 1.71
C VAL A 14 11.71 -3.03 1.21
N SER A 15 11.43 -1.75 1.39
CA SER A 15 10.23 -1.13 0.81
C SER A 15 10.45 -0.92 -0.68
N TYR A 16 9.67 -1.60 -1.52
CA TYR A 16 9.72 -1.45 -2.98
C TYR A 16 8.67 -0.45 -3.47
N GLY A 17 7.44 -0.60 -2.98
CA GLY A 17 6.29 0.14 -3.48
C GLY A 17 5.77 -0.35 -4.83
N PHE A 18 4.52 0.01 -5.13
CA PHE A 18 3.81 -0.42 -6.34
C PHE A 18 3.04 0.76 -6.96
N HIS A 19 2.27 0.49 -8.01
CA HIS A 19 1.62 1.50 -8.87
C HIS A 19 2.62 2.45 -9.57
N GLY A 20 3.87 2.04 -9.74
CA GLY A 20 4.92 2.83 -10.39
C GLY A 20 4.57 3.30 -11.81
N LEU A 21 3.89 2.46 -12.60
CA LEU A 21 3.40 2.86 -13.93
C LEU A 21 2.35 3.98 -13.85
N SER A 22 1.43 3.91 -12.89
CA SER A 22 0.45 4.97 -12.68
C SER A 22 1.12 6.27 -12.24
N TYR A 23 2.08 6.20 -11.31
CA TYR A 23 2.82 7.37 -10.86
C TYR A 23 3.70 7.98 -11.97
N SER A 24 4.33 7.15 -12.80
CA SER A 24 5.10 7.59 -13.96
C SER A 24 4.22 8.34 -14.96
N HIS A 25 3.03 7.79 -15.25
CA HIS A 25 2.05 8.47 -16.10
C HIS A 25 1.61 9.82 -15.51
N VAL A 26 1.27 9.87 -14.22
CA VAL A 26 0.88 11.12 -13.55
C VAL A 26 2.02 12.14 -13.57
N ALA A 27 3.28 11.73 -13.35
CA ALA A 27 4.43 12.62 -13.45
C ALA A 27 4.59 13.21 -14.86
N SER A 28 4.41 12.39 -15.90
CA SER A 28 4.41 12.84 -17.30
C SER A 28 3.31 13.88 -17.55
N GLU A 29 2.08 13.61 -17.12
CA GLU A 29 0.94 14.53 -17.29
C GLU A 29 1.11 15.85 -16.54
N LEU A 30 1.66 15.80 -15.31
CA LEU A 30 1.98 17.01 -14.56
C LEU A 30 3.01 17.86 -15.32
N ASN A 31 4.04 17.24 -15.87
CA ASN A 31 5.05 17.95 -16.67
C ASN A 31 4.44 18.55 -17.96
N ASN A 32 3.61 17.79 -18.66
CA ASN A 32 2.93 18.26 -19.87
C ASN A 32 2.02 19.47 -19.58
N ARG A 33 1.32 19.46 -18.44
CA ARG A 33 0.34 20.50 -18.09
C ARG A 33 0.96 21.74 -17.46
N TYR A 34 2.02 21.59 -16.68
CA TYR A 34 2.58 22.67 -15.85
C TYR A 34 4.04 23.02 -16.18
N GLY A 35 4.69 22.30 -17.10
CA GLY A 35 6.06 22.55 -17.54
C GLY A 35 7.05 22.60 -16.36
N ALA A 36 7.90 23.63 -16.33
CA ALA A 36 8.88 23.83 -15.25
C ALA A 36 8.27 23.90 -13.84
N ALA A 37 7.00 24.30 -13.70
CA ALA A 37 6.30 24.33 -12.41
C ALA A 37 5.93 22.92 -11.89
N ALA A 38 5.95 21.89 -12.75
CA ALA A 38 5.80 20.49 -12.34
C ALA A 38 6.98 19.98 -11.50
N GLY A 39 8.10 20.73 -11.49
CA GLY A 39 9.31 20.48 -10.69
C GLY A 39 9.12 20.53 -9.17
N GLY A 40 7.93 20.92 -8.69
CA GLY A 40 7.61 21.08 -7.27
C GLY A 40 7.51 19.77 -6.47
N ARG A 41 6.85 19.86 -5.31
CA ARG A 41 6.54 18.70 -4.45
C ARG A 41 5.08 18.32 -4.65
N THR A 42 4.82 17.05 -4.92
CA THR A 42 3.48 16.53 -5.20
C THR A 42 3.23 15.29 -4.37
N ILE A 43 2.01 15.14 -3.86
CA ILE A 43 1.53 13.86 -3.34
C ILE A 43 0.48 13.35 -4.31
N VAL A 44 0.70 12.16 -4.88
CA VAL A 44 -0.23 11.50 -5.78
C VAL A 44 -0.96 10.40 -5.02
N ALA A 45 -2.29 10.48 -5.00
CA ALA A 45 -3.15 9.45 -4.45
C ALA A 45 -3.69 8.55 -5.58
N HIS A 46 -3.22 7.30 -5.64
CA HIS A 46 -3.81 6.29 -6.50
C HIS A 46 -4.88 5.56 -5.69
N LEU A 47 -6.15 5.82 -5.97
CA LEU A 47 -7.29 5.29 -5.21
C LEU A 47 -8.16 4.40 -6.10
N GLY A 48 -8.04 3.09 -5.89
CA GLY A 48 -8.88 2.07 -6.53
C GLY A 48 -9.10 0.88 -5.58
N SER A 49 -9.38 -0.30 -6.14
CA SER A 49 -9.47 -1.53 -5.33
C SER A 49 -8.14 -1.83 -4.59
N GLY A 50 -7.02 -1.48 -5.22
CA GLY A 50 -5.74 -1.22 -4.54
C GLY A 50 -5.49 0.27 -4.42
N ALA A 51 -4.92 0.69 -3.29
CA ALA A 51 -4.70 2.10 -3.02
C ALA A 51 -3.30 2.36 -2.46
N SER A 52 -2.65 3.41 -2.94
CA SER A 52 -1.39 3.89 -2.37
C SER A 52 -1.19 5.38 -2.62
N LEU A 53 -0.33 6.00 -1.80
CA LEU A 53 0.15 7.36 -2.02
C LEU A 53 1.62 7.34 -2.42
N CYS A 54 2.03 8.30 -3.25
CA CYS A 54 3.43 8.54 -3.59
C CYS A 54 3.76 10.02 -3.41
N ALA A 55 4.79 10.30 -2.61
CA ALA A 55 5.40 11.61 -2.52
C ALA A 55 6.46 11.73 -3.61
N MET A 56 6.30 12.73 -4.46
CA MET A 56 7.17 13.01 -5.60
C MET A 56 7.79 14.39 -5.48
N LYS A 57 9.04 14.52 -5.95
CA LYS A 57 9.72 15.81 -6.13
C LYS A 57 10.24 15.85 -7.56
N ALA A 58 9.87 16.89 -8.30
CA ALA A 58 10.18 16.99 -9.72
C ALA A 58 9.83 15.72 -10.53
N GLY A 59 8.67 15.14 -10.26
CA GLY A 59 8.20 13.91 -10.93
C GLY A 59 8.94 12.62 -10.52
N VAL A 60 9.88 12.67 -9.59
CA VAL A 60 10.61 11.51 -9.09
C VAL A 60 10.03 11.05 -7.76
N SER A 61 9.77 9.75 -7.61
CA SER A 61 9.30 9.13 -6.36
C SER A 61 10.36 9.24 -5.25
N HIS A 62 9.94 9.73 -4.09
CA HIS A 62 10.78 9.82 -2.88
C HIS A 62 10.25 8.99 -1.72
N ALA A 63 8.94 8.78 -1.64
CA ALA A 63 8.32 7.90 -0.66
C ALA A 63 7.00 7.36 -1.21
N THR A 64 6.63 6.15 -0.82
CA THR A 64 5.35 5.53 -1.18
C THR A 64 4.81 4.76 0.00
N THR A 65 3.48 4.63 0.09
CA THR A 65 2.84 3.99 1.23
C THR A 65 2.88 2.48 1.19
N MET A 66 3.03 1.88 0.00
CA MET A 66 3.21 0.44 -0.10
C MET A 66 4.67 0.06 0.16
N GLY A 67 4.83 -1.07 0.84
CA GLY A 67 6.11 -1.53 1.35
C GLY A 67 6.75 -2.61 0.49
N PHE A 68 7.17 -3.68 1.14
CA PHE A 68 7.70 -4.91 0.54
C PHE A 68 6.67 -5.58 -0.37
N SER A 69 5.40 -5.58 0.05
CA SER A 69 4.27 -6.15 -0.69
C SER A 69 3.18 -5.10 -0.90
N THR A 70 2.16 -5.47 -1.66
CA THR A 70 0.98 -4.64 -1.92
C THR A 70 -0.01 -4.60 -0.75
N LEU A 71 0.32 -5.25 0.38
CA LEU A 71 -0.54 -5.31 1.56
C LEU A 71 -0.37 -4.09 2.48
N ASP A 72 0.84 -3.54 2.54
CA ASP A 72 1.19 -2.41 3.41
C ASP A 72 0.61 -1.07 2.88
N GLY A 73 0.44 -0.11 3.79
CA GLY A 73 -0.04 1.23 3.48
C GLY A 73 -1.52 1.45 3.76
N LEU A 74 -2.27 1.91 2.76
CA LEU A 74 -3.67 2.31 2.95
C LEU A 74 -4.60 1.11 3.14
N VAL A 75 -5.72 1.31 3.84
CA VAL A 75 -6.88 0.41 3.77
C VAL A 75 -7.38 0.39 2.33
N MET A 76 -7.69 -0.80 1.80
CA MET A 76 -8.13 -0.97 0.41
C MET A 76 -9.44 -1.76 0.36
N SER A 77 -9.87 -2.20 -0.82
CA SER A 77 -11.15 -2.91 -0.98
C SER A 77 -11.27 -4.16 -0.07
N THR A 78 -10.28 -5.06 -0.16
CA THR A 78 -10.23 -6.32 0.61
C THR A 78 -8.93 -6.51 1.40
N ARG A 79 -7.96 -5.61 1.22
CA ARG A 79 -6.65 -5.66 1.88
C ARG A 79 -6.65 -4.82 3.15
N CYS A 80 -6.02 -5.34 4.21
CA CYS A 80 -6.00 -4.69 5.52
C CYS A 80 -5.27 -3.34 5.52
N GLY A 81 -4.25 -3.15 4.67
CA GLY A 81 -3.35 -2.01 4.79
C GLY A 81 -2.37 -2.21 5.95
N ALA A 82 -1.80 -1.11 6.42
CA ALA A 82 -0.91 -1.10 7.58
C ALA A 82 -1.67 -1.50 8.86
N ILE A 83 -1.19 -2.55 9.52
CA ILE A 83 -1.65 -3.01 10.83
C ILE A 83 -0.46 -3.36 11.72
N ASP A 84 -0.67 -3.43 13.03
CA ASP A 84 0.36 -3.85 13.98
C ASP A 84 0.81 -5.30 13.70
N PRO A 85 2.11 -5.57 13.47
CA PRO A 85 2.63 -6.92 13.29
C PRO A 85 2.34 -7.87 14.46
N GLY A 86 2.15 -7.36 15.68
CA GLY A 86 1.73 -8.14 16.85
C GLY A 86 0.36 -8.81 16.66
N ILE A 87 -0.54 -8.22 15.86
CA ILE A 87 -1.82 -8.84 15.50
C ILE A 87 -1.58 -10.11 14.69
N LEU A 88 -0.60 -10.11 13.77
CA LEU A 88 -0.26 -11.28 12.97
C LEU A 88 0.23 -12.43 13.87
N LEU A 89 1.08 -12.10 14.85
CA LEU A 89 1.57 -13.07 15.82
C LEU A 89 0.42 -13.65 16.66
N HIS A 90 -0.49 -12.79 17.16
CA HIS A 90 -1.67 -13.23 17.90
C HIS A 90 -2.57 -14.18 17.09
N LEU A 91 -2.83 -13.85 15.81
CA LEU A 91 -3.68 -14.66 14.95
C LEU A 91 -3.06 -16.05 14.67
N LEU A 92 -1.76 -16.12 14.43
CA LEU A 92 -1.06 -17.39 14.21
C LEU A 92 -0.94 -18.20 15.51
N GLN A 93 -0.55 -17.56 16.60
CA GLN A 93 -0.13 -18.25 17.82
C GLN A 93 -1.30 -18.54 18.76
N ASP A 94 -2.20 -17.58 18.96
CA ASP A 94 -3.30 -17.73 19.93
C ASP A 94 -4.57 -18.22 19.24
N ARG A 95 -4.87 -17.68 18.05
CA ARG A 95 -6.04 -18.08 17.26
C ARG A 95 -5.80 -19.27 16.35
N LYS A 96 -4.55 -19.75 16.29
CA LYS A 96 -4.13 -20.96 15.56
C LYS A 96 -4.49 -20.94 14.07
N LEU A 97 -4.54 -19.75 13.46
CA LEU A 97 -4.66 -19.65 12.01
C LEU A 97 -3.40 -20.23 11.38
N SER A 98 -3.57 -20.97 10.29
CA SER A 98 -2.50 -21.30 9.37
C SER A 98 -1.99 -20.04 8.65
N SER A 99 -0.81 -20.15 8.03
CA SER A 99 -0.28 -19.09 7.17
C SER A 99 -1.23 -18.73 6.04
N ASP A 100 -1.92 -19.72 5.49
CA ASP A 100 -2.80 -19.57 4.34
C ASP A 100 -4.11 -18.87 4.74
N GLU A 101 -4.69 -19.26 5.88
CA GLU A 101 -5.85 -18.58 6.45
C GLU A 101 -5.54 -17.13 6.82
N LEU A 102 -4.35 -16.87 7.37
CA LEU A 102 -3.92 -15.50 7.65
C LEU A 102 -3.74 -14.71 6.35
N ALA A 103 -3.11 -15.28 5.32
CA ALA A 103 -2.94 -14.62 4.04
C ALA A 103 -4.31 -14.29 3.40
N GLU A 104 -5.25 -15.24 3.39
CA GLU A 104 -6.61 -15.02 2.90
C GLU A 104 -7.32 -13.90 3.69
N LEU A 105 -7.21 -13.93 5.03
CA LEU A 105 -7.77 -12.91 5.89
C LEU A 105 -7.25 -11.51 5.51
N LEU A 106 -5.94 -11.37 5.38
CA LEU A 106 -5.29 -10.08 5.13
C LEU A 106 -5.53 -9.55 3.70
N TYR A 107 -5.55 -10.43 2.69
CA TYR A 107 -5.66 -10.02 1.29
C TYR A 107 -7.10 -9.96 0.76
N GLN A 108 -8.00 -10.80 1.27
CA GLN A 108 -9.30 -11.03 0.65
C GLN A 108 -10.49 -10.73 1.57
N ARG A 109 -10.31 -10.78 2.88
CA ARG A 109 -11.41 -10.63 3.86
C ARG A 109 -11.29 -9.43 4.79
N SER A 110 -10.28 -8.58 4.56
CA SER A 110 -10.03 -7.35 5.33
C SER A 110 -10.48 -6.13 4.53
N GLY A 111 -9.86 -4.96 4.76
CA GLY A 111 -10.14 -3.75 4.01
C GLY A 111 -11.53 -3.20 4.29
N LEU A 112 -12.06 -2.44 3.32
CA LEU A 112 -13.43 -1.91 3.34
C LEU A 112 -14.47 -3.04 3.49
N LEU A 113 -14.23 -4.19 2.86
CA LEU A 113 -15.08 -5.37 3.02
C LEU A 113 -15.13 -5.83 4.48
N GLY A 114 -13.96 -6.03 5.10
CA GLY A 114 -13.87 -6.50 6.48
C GLY A 114 -14.44 -5.50 7.49
N VAL A 115 -14.21 -4.20 7.29
CA VAL A 115 -14.71 -3.14 8.18
C VAL A 115 -16.21 -2.93 8.03
N SER A 116 -16.73 -2.94 6.80
CA SER A 116 -18.17 -2.72 6.56
C SER A 116 -19.01 -3.96 6.85
N GLY A 117 -18.46 -5.16 6.68
CA GLY A 117 -19.22 -6.41 6.66
C GLY A 117 -20.19 -6.55 5.49
N ILE A 118 -20.14 -5.61 4.52
CA ILE A 118 -21.11 -5.50 3.42
C ILE A 118 -20.41 -5.62 2.07
N SER A 119 -19.43 -4.76 1.79
CA SER A 119 -18.82 -4.66 0.46
C SER A 119 -17.44 -4.02 0.51
N GLY A 120 -16.56 -4.43 -0.40
CA GLY A 120 -15.29 -3.74 -0.67
C GLY A 120 -15.41 -2.63 -1.71
N ASN A 121 -16.62 -2.35 -2.23
CA ASN A 121 -16.87 -1.35 -3.27
C ASN A 121 -17.34 -0.04 -2.64
N MET A 122 -16.57 1.03 -2.82
CA MET A 122 -16.90 2.37 -2.30
C MET A 122 -18.26 2.90 -2.78
N GLN A 123 -18.68 2.60 -4.01
CA GLN A 123 -19.98 3.06 -4.53
C GLN A 123 -21.16 2.42 -3.79
N THR A 124 -20.98 1.23 -3.21
CA THR A 124 -21.99 0.57 -2.37
C THR A 124 -22.01 1.12 -0.94
N LEU A 125 -20.90 1.68 -0.47
CA LEU A 125 -20.73 2.14 0.91
C LEU A 125 -21.03 3.63 1.12
N LEU A 126 -21.26 4.38 0.04
CA LEU A 126 -21.65 5.80 0.02
C LEU A 126 -23.16 5.94 -0.20
#